data_AF-A0AAQ4CWC8-F1
#
_entry.id   AF-A0AAQ4CWC8-F1
#
_cell.length_a   1.000
_cell.length_b   1.000
_cell.length_c   1.000
_cell.angle_alpha   90.00
_cell.angle_beta   90.00
_cell.angle_gamma   90.00
#
_symmetry.space_group_name_H-M   'P 1'
#
loop_
_entity.id
_entity.type
_entity.pdbx_description
1 polymer ?
#
loop_
_entity_poly.entity_id
_entity_poly.type
_entity_poly.pdbx_seq_one_letter_code
_entity_poly.pdbx_strand_id
1 'polypeptide(L)'
;MIVVISIILFHFVLFMVKYYKNALLKCPFVEGYIVILPIDKINLSDMIKNSKCRYNMLKVLELLAEFNEDVTIDMISNRLNISRKLIKKYLDKLEERGLVEFTYEKTYRITENGRQLINRMKSSGF
;
A
#
# COMPACT_ATOMS: atom_id res chain seq x y z
N MET A 1 -42.92 10.23 18.28
CA MET A 1 -41.56 10.81 18.40
C MET A 1 -40.47 9.76 18.61
N ILE A 2 -40.59 8.85 19.58
CA ILE A 2 -39.54 7.83 19.90
C ILE A 2 -39.18 6.97 18.69
N VAL A 3 -40.16 6.49 17.92
CA VAL A 3 -39.92 5.62 16.74
C VAL A 3 -39.09 6.32 15.66
N VAL A 4 -39.31 7.62 15.44
CA VAL A 4 -38.57 8.41 14.44
C VAL A 4 -37.11 8.59 14.87
N ILE A 5 -36.88 8.82 16.17
CA ILE A 5 -35.53 8.92 16.75
C ILE A 5 -34.77 7.60 16.61
N SER A 6 -35.45 6.46 16.86
CA SER A 6 -34.86 5.12 16.71
C SER A 6 -34.45 4.81 15.27
N ILE A 7 -35.26 5.21 14.28
CA ILE A 7 -34.95 5.03 12.86
C ILE A 7 -33.71 5.85 12.47
N ILE A 8 -33.64 7.11 12.90
CA ILE A 8 -32.50 8.00 12.62
C ILE A 8 -31.22 7.44 13.24
N LEU A 9 -31.26 6.99 14.50
CA LEU A 9 -30.12 6.36 15.17
C LEU A 9 -29.65 5.10 14.43
N PHE A 10 -30.58 4.25 13.99
CA PHE A 10 -30.25 3.05 13.23
C PHE A 10 -29.54 3.38 11.91
N HIS A 11 -30.03 4.38 11.17
CA HIS A 11 -29.41 4.82 9.92
C HIS A 11 -28.04 5.47 10.17
N PHE A 12 -27.88 6.21 11.26
CA PHE A 12 -26.61 6.79 11.67
C PHE A 12 -25.58 5.70 12.03
N VAL A 13 -26.00 4.66 12.76
CA VAL A 13 -25.15 3.51 13.07
C VAL A 13 -24.75 2.76 11.79
N LEU A 14 -25.68 2.50 10.87
CA LEU A 14 -25.36 1.89 9.58
C LEU A 14 -24.40 2.73 8.74
N PHE A 15 -24.59 4.06 8.73
CA PHE A 15 -23.70 5.00 8.07
C PHE A 15 -22.29 4.94 8.69
N MET A 16 -22.18 4.97 10.01
CA MET A 16 -20.90 4.87 10.72
C MET A 16 -20.21 3.53 10.47
N VAL A 17 -20.93 2.41 10.48
CA VAL A 17 -20.37 1.08 10.16
C VAL A 17 -19.87 1.04 8.72
N LYS A 18 -20.64 1.58 7.76
CA LYS A 18 -20.25 1.64 6.34
C LYS A 18 -19.05 2.58 6.13
N TYR A 19 -19.03 3.71 6.82
CA TYR A 19 -17.94 4.68 6.78
C TYR A 19 -16.65 4.12 7.38
N TYR A 20 -16.72 3.48 8.54
CA TYR A 20 -15.56 2.82 9.18
C TYR A 20 -15.03 1.66 8.35
N LYS A 21 -15.89 0.82 7.78
CA LYS A 21 -15.46 -0.23 6.84
C LYS A 21 -14.76 0.38 5.61
N ASN A 22 -15.29 1.47 5.07
CA ASN A 22 -14.66 2.19 3.95
C ASN A 22 -13.36 2.89 4.33
N ALA A 23 -13.21 3.38 5.55
CA ALA A 23 -11.99 3.99 6.06
C ALA A 23 -10.90 2.93 6.32
N LEU A 24 -11.27 1.74 6.79
CA LEU A 24 -10.37 0.58 6.91
C LEU A 24 -9.96 -0.01 5.55
N LEU A 25 -10.78 0.19 4.51
CA LEU A 25 -10.50 -0.21 3.12
C LEU A 25 -9.62 0.77 2.35
N LYS A 26 -9.48 2.02 2.82
CA LYS A 26 -8.61 3.02 2.21
C LYS A 26 -7.31 3.04 2.99
N CYS A 27 -6.25 2.45 2.43
CA CYS A 27 -4.90 2.64 2.97
C CYS A 27 -4.62 4.15 3.08
N PRO A 28 -4.51 4.71 4.30
CA PRO A 28 -4.23 6.12 4.49
C PRO A 28 -2.71 6.28 4.31
N PHE A 29 -2.31 6.43 3.06
CA PHE A 29 -0.96 6.84 2.73
C PHE A 29 -0.72 8.20 3.35
N VAL A 30 0.43 8.38 3.99
CA VAL A 30 0.81 9.69 4.51
C VAL A 30 1.13 10.56 3.29
N GLU A 31 0.18 11.42 2.90
CA GLU A 31 0.43 12.50 1.95
C GLU A 31 1.36 13.49 2.64
N GLY A 32 2.65 13.41 2.33
CA GLY A 32 3.65 14.21 2.99
C GLY A 32 4.99 14.10 2.29
N TYR A 33 5.25 15.12 1.46
CA TYR A 33 6.51 15.55 0.87
C TYR A 33 7.36 14.47 0.17
N ILE A 34 7.52 14.69 -1.15
CA ILE A 34 8.65 14.24 -1.95
C ILE A 34 9.90 14.84 -1.30
N VAL A 35 10.45 14.15 -0.31
CA VAL A 35 11.83 14.34 0.10
C VAL A 35 12.52 13.13 -0.48
N ILE A 36 13.50 13.38 -1.34
CA ILE A 36 14.55 12.40 -1.64
C ILE A 36 15.27 12.19 -0.30
N LEU A 37 14.65 11.39 0.57
CA LEU A 37 15.25 11.00 1.83
C LEU A 37 16.39 10.08 1.47
N PRO A 38 17.59 10.30 2.01
CA PRO A 38 18.64 9.32 1.86
C PRO A 38 18.12 7.97 2.39
N ILE A 39 18.54 6.89 1.75
CA ILE A 39 17.94 5.55 1.87
C ILE A 39 17.83 5.12 3.34
N ASP A 40 18.79 5.50 4.17
CA ASP A 40 18.86 5.34 5.63
C ASP A 40 17.66 5.90 6.40
N LYS A 41 16.92 6.85 5.82
CA LYS A 41 15.75 7.50 6.43
C LYS A 41 14.40 7.05 5.84
N ILE A 42 14.38 6.17 4.84
CA ILE A 42 13.13 5.61 4.30
C ILE A 42 12.67 4.47 5.22
N ASN A 43 11.59 4.70 5.97
CA ASN A 43 10.93 3.67 6.75
C ASN A 43 9.50 3.45 6.25
N LEU A 44 9.12 2.20 5.97
CA LEU A 44 7.77 1.85 5.49
C LEU A 44 6.69 2.23 6.52
N SER A 45 7.08 2.27 7.80
CA SER A 45 6.24 2.74 8.89
C SER A 45 5.82 4.22 8.77
N ASP A 46 6.65 5.04 8.13
CA ASP A 46 6.37 6.45 7.85
C ASP A 46 5.50 6.65 6.60
N MET A 47 5.39 5.62 5.74
CA MET A 47 4.66 5.68 4.47
C MET A 47 3.17 5.35 4.64
N ILE A 48 2.84 4.38 5.50
CA ILE A 48 1.45 3.98 5.74
C ILE A 48 1.21 3.71 7.22
N LYS A 49 0.24 4.42 7.82
CA LYS A 49 -0.12 4.20 9.23
C LYS A 49 -0.80 2.85 9.48
N ASN A 50 -1.48 2.31 8.47
CA ASN A 50 -2.19 1.04 8.58
C ASN A 50 -1.22 -0.15 8.42
N SER A 51 -1.13 -0.99 9.46
CA SER A 51 -0.23 -2.16 9.50
C SER A 51 -0.48 -3.16 8.38
N LYS A 52 -1.75 -3.44 8.03
CA LYS A 52 -2.12 -4.34 6.93
C LYS A 52 -1.66 -3.79 5.58
N CYS A 53 -1.80 -2.48 5.37
CA CYS A 53 -1.34 -1.84 4.14
C CYS A 53 0.19 -1.82 4.03
N ARG A 54 0.92 -1.60 5.15
CA ARG A 54 2.39 -1.76 5.17
C ARG A 54 2.80 -3.17 4.80
N TYR A 55 2.18 -4.18 5.43
CA TYR A 55 2.45 -5.58 5.15
C TYR A 55 2.21 -5.90 3.67
N ASN A 56 1.09 -5.46 3.11
CA ASN A 56 0.78 -5.66 1.70
C ASN A 56 1.78 -4.97 0.76
N MET A 57 2.21 -3.75 1.08
CA MET A 57 3.20 -3.01 0.30
C MET A 57 4.58 -3.67 0.36
N LEU A 58 4.96 -4.21 1.53
CA LEU A 58 6.16 -5.05 1.66
C LEU A 58 6.04 -6.32 0.80
N LYS A 59 4.89 -7.01 0.82
CA LYS A 59 4.66 -8.18 -0.03
C LYS A 59 4.74 -7.86 -1.51
N VAL A 60 4.32 -6.66 -1.94
CA VAL A 60 4.52 -6.19 -3.32
C VAL A 60 6.01 -6.06 -3.65
N LEU A 61 6.79 -5.42 -2.76
CA LEU A 61 8.24 -5.29 -2.93
C LEU A 61 8.96 -6.65 -2.94
N GLU A 62 8.62 -7.56 -2.02
CA GLU A 62 9.18 -8.91 -1.98
C GLU A 62 8.89 -9.67 -3.27
N LEU A 63 7.64 -9.63 -3.74
CA LEU A 63 7.25 -10.27 -5.00
C LEU A 63 8.07 -9.72 -6.17
N LEU A 64 8.20 -8.39 -6.29
CA LEU A 64 9.03 -7.77 -7.33
C LEU A 64 10.52 -8.11 -7.22
N ALA A 65 11.02 -8.40 -6.01
CA ALA A 65 12.40 -8.83 -5.81
C ALA A 65 12.65 -10.29 -6.18
N GLU A 66 11.63 -11.15 -6.08
CA GLU A 66 11.66 -12.56 -6.50
C GLU A 66 11.68 -12.71 -8.03
N PHE A 67 11.06 -11.78 -8.76
CA PHE A 67 11.12 -11.77 -10.22
C PHE A 67 12.37 -11.03 -10.71
N ASN A 68 13.09 -11.65 -11.64
CA ASN A 68 14.20 -11.02 -12.36
C ASN A 68 13.73 -10.23 -13.61
N GLU A 69 12.41 -10.22 -13.85
CA GLU A 69 11.76 -9.66 -15.03
C GLU A 69 10.69 -8.64 -14.60
N ASP A 70 10.24 -7.82 -15.57
CA ASP A 70 9.23 -6.81 -15.30
C ASP A 70 7.84 -7.46 -15.06
N VAL A 71 7.14 -7.01 -14.02
CA VAL A 71 5.89 -7.65 -13.55
C VAL A 71 4.67 -6.76 -13.78
N THR A 72 3.56 -7.33 -14.26
CA THR A 72 2.30 -6.59 -14.45
C THR A 72 1.50 -6.42 -13.15
N ILE A 73 0.66 -5.39 -13.08
CA ILE A 73 -0.31 -5.20 -11.98
C ILE A 73 -1.22 -6.43 -11.82
N ASP A 74 -1.64 -7.06 -12.93
CA ASP A 74 -2.53 -8.23 -12.90
C ASP A 74 -1.84 -9.42 -12.22
N MET A 75 -0.56 -9.67 -12.52
CA MET A 75 0.22 -10.72 -11.86
C MET A 75 0.36 -10.49 -10.36
N ILE A 76 0.71 -9.27 -9.94
CA ILE A 76 0.85 -8.91 -8.53
C ILE A 76 -0.50 -9.06 -7.80
N SER A 77 -1.57 -8.54 -8.42
CA SER A 77 -2.95 -8.63 -7.91
C SER A 77 -3.37 -10.08 -7.65
N ASN A 78 -3.10 -10.97 -8.61
CA ASN A 78 -3.48 -12.38 -8.52
C ASN A 78 -2.63 -13.12 -7.48
N ARG A 79 -1.31 -12.91 -7.45
CA ARG A 79 -0.39 -13.53 -6.49
C ARG A 79 -0.72 -13.16 -5.05
N LEU A 80 -1.00 -11.88 -4.80
CA LEU A 80 -1.24 -11.37 -3.44
C LEU A 80 -2.71 -11.39 -3.03
N ASN A 81 -3.62 -11.73 -3.95
CA ASN A 81 -5.07 -11.61 -3.76
C ASN A 81 -5.49 -10.21 -3.27
N ILE A 82 -4.93 -9.17 -3.91
CA ILE A 82 -5.20 -7.76 -3.61
C ILE A 82 -5.78 -7.10 -4.85
N SER A 83 -6.80 -6.27 -4.71
CA SER A 83 -7.41 -5.60 -5.85
C SER A 83 -6.38 -4.80 -6.67
N ARG A 84 -6.47 -4.88 -8.00
CA ARG A 84 -5.64 -4.11 -8.95
C ARG A 84 -5.56 -2.62 -8.64
N LYS A 85 -6.69 -2.01 -8.25
CA LYS A 85 -6.76 -0.59 -7.85
C LYS A 85 -5.86 -0.28 -6.67
N LEU A 86 -5.78 -1.19 -5.70
CA LEU A 86 -4.95 -1.03 -4.51
C LEU A 86 -3.48 -1.32 -4.81
N ILE A 87 -3.19 -2.35 -5.62
CA ILE A 87 -1.83 -2.62 -6.12
C ILE A 87 -1.28 -1.40 -6.86
N LYS A 88 -2.05 -0.82 -7.79
CA LYS A 88 -1.65 0.41 -8.49
C LYS A 88 -1.28 1.52 -7.50
N LYS A 89 -2.11 1.77 -6.49
CA LYS A 89 -1.80 2.75 -5.44
C LYS A 89 -0.51 2.45 -4.68
N TYR A 90 -0.23 1.18 -4.38
CA TYR A 90 1.05 0.83 -3.74
C TYR A 90 2.22 1.12 -4.67
N LEU A 91 2.12 0.73 -5.94
CA LEU A 91 3.17 0.91 -6.94
C LEU A 91 3.44 2.39 -7.20
N ASP A 92 2.40 3.21 -7.41
CA ASP A 92 2.53 4.66 -7.58
C ASP A 92 3.31 5.28 -6.39
N LYS A 93 3.04 4.82 -5.16
CA LYS A 93 3.75 5.30 -3.94
C LYS A 93 5.16 4.75 -3.77
N LEU A 94 5.45 3.57 -4.27
CA LEU A 94 6.80 3.02 -4.30
C LEU A 94 7.65 3.72 -5.37
N GLU A 95 7.04 4.05 -6.51
CA GLU A 95 7.65 4.77 -7.63
C GLU A 95 7.99 6.21 -7.25
N GLU A 96 7.06 6.93 -6.59
CA GLU A 96 7.30 8.27 -6.03
C GLU A 96 8.56 8.33 -5.13
N ARG A 97 8.99 7.21 -4.56
CA ARG A 97 10.17 7.09 -3.69
C ARG A 97 11.36 6.38 -4.34
N GLY A 98 11.28 6.07 -5.64
CA GLY A 98 12.33 5.41 -6.39
C GLY A 98 12.63 3.98 -5.92
N LEU A 99 11.66 3.29 -5.31
CA LEU A 99 11.79 1.90 -4.86
C LEU A 99 11.38 0.89 -5.95
N VAL A 100 10.54 1.31 -6.87
CA VAL A 100 10.17 0.58 -8.08
C VAL A 100 10.19 1.54 -9.27
N GLU A 101 10.27 1.00 -10.47
CA GLU A 101 10.25 1.76 -11.72
C GLU A 101 9.14 1.22 -12.62
N PHE A 102 8.32 2.12 -13.15
CA PHE A 102 7.36 1.80 -14.20
C PHE A 102 8.07 1.75 -15.55
N THR A 103 7.82 0.71 -16.32
CA THR A 103 8.41 0.54 -17.64
C THR A 103 7.37 0.79 -18.73
N TYR A 104 7.83 1.04 -19.96
CA TYR A 104 6.97 1.37 -21.10
C TYR A 104 5.91 0.30 -21.42
N GLU A 105 6.08 -0.94 -20.94
CA GLU A 105 5.19 -2.08 -21.20
C GLU A 105 4.08 -2.26 -20.17
N LYS A 106 3.78 -1.25 -19.36
CA LYS A 106 2.83 -1.33 -18.24
C LYS A 106 3.22 -2.34 -17.16
N THR A 107 4.51 -2.60 -17.04
CA THR A 107 5.10 -3.48 -16.05
C THR A 107 5.94 -2.68 -15.07
N TYR A 108 6.29 -3.30 -13.95
CA TYR A 108 7.06 -2.70 -12.87
C TYR A 108 8.24 -3.58 -12.53
N ARG A 109 9.38 -2.95 -12.24
CA ARG A 109 10.57 -3.62 -11.72
C ARG A 109 10.99 -3.00 -10.41
N ILE A 110 11.61 -3.80 -9.54
CA ILE A 110 12.23 -3.27 -8.32
C ILE A 110 13.54 -2.55 -8.67
N THR A 111 13.78 -1.41 -8.03
CA THR A 111 15.07 -0.71 -8.14
C THR A 111 16.08 -1.26 -7.13
N GLU A 112 17.35 -0.87 -7.25
CA GLU A 112 18.37 -1.20 -6.25
C GLU A 112 18.00 -0.64 -4.85
N ASN A 113 17.42 0.55 -4.78
CA ASN A 113 16.93 1.14 -3.53
C ASN A 113 15.82 0.29 -2.90
N GLY A 114 14.91 -0.25 -3.72
CA GLY A 114 13.87 -1.19 -3.29
C GLY A 114 14.48 -2.46 -2.70
N ARG A 115 15.49 -3.04 -3.36
CA ARG A 115 16.20 -4.24 -2.87
C ARG A 115 16.90 -3.99 -1.54
N GLN A 116 17.59 -2.86 -1.41
CA GLN A 116 18.26 -2.47 -0.16
C GLN A 116 17.27 -2.26 0.99
N LEU A 117 16.08 -1.70 0.73
CA LEU A 117 15.03 -1.56 1.74
C LEU A 117 14.56 -2.94 2.25
N ILE A 118 14.28 -3.88 1.36
CA ILE A 118 13.87 -5.25 1.75
C ILE A 118 14.96 -5.91 2.60
N ASN A 119 16.22 -5.83 2.18
CA ASN A 119 17.34 -6.45 2.90
C ASN A 119 17.51 -5.86 4.32
N ARG A 120 17.31 -4.55 4.48
CA ARG A 120 17.31 -3.89 5.80
C ARG A 120 16.14 -4.33 6.67
N MET A 121 14.95 -4.48 6.08
CA MET A 121 13.77 -4.96 6.82
C MET A 121 13.93 -6.41 7.28
N LYS A 122 14.47 -7.28 6.42
CA LYS A 122 14.76 -8.68 6.77
C LYS A 122 15.81 -8.79 7.88
N SER A 123 16.83 -7.93 7.87
CA SER A 123 17.87 -7.91 8.91
C SER A 123 17.42 -7.28 10.23
N SER A 124 16.37 -6.45 10.23
CA SER A 124 15.80 -5.84 11.45
C SER A 124 14.71 -6.68 12.12
N GLY A 125 14.44 -7.89 11.64
CA GLY A 125 13.48 -8.83 12.24
C GLY A 125 12.02 -8.52 11.94
N PHE A 126 11.76 -7.87 10.80
CA PHE A 126 10.41 -7.74 10.25
C PHE A 126 9.95 -9.03 9.57
#